data_AF-A0A3B0T1Z6-F1
#
_entry.id   AF-A0A3B0T1Z6-F1
#
_cell.length_a   1.000
_cell.length_b   1.000
_cell.length_c   1.000
_cell.angle_alpha   90.00
_cell.angle_beta   90.00
_cell.angle_gamma   90.00
#
_symmetry.space_group_name_H-M   'P 1'
#
loop_
_entity.id
_entity.type
_entity.pdbx_description
1 polymer ?
#
loop_
_entity_poly.entity_id
_entity_poly.type
_entity_poly.pdbx_seq_one_letter_code
_entity_poly.pdbx_strand_id
1 'polypeptide(L)'
;MAKCIIRKFRVILHATFHIRTVLDQAKGIANYIMTNTKIPEDHIPYWDYDAPKIPNEPCDASAAAITASALFDLQEFVLEKKAQMIAYAESILHRLSSDAYLAEYGKNQGFILKHSVGNIHTGEENGKPLNYADHYFLEALSKWKNLE
;
A
#
# COMPACT_ATOMS: atom_id res chain seq x y z
N MET A 1 -13.76 -1.79 2.89
CA MET A 1 -12.98 -2.72 3.73
C MET A 1 -11.47 -2.54 3.56
N ALA A 2 -10.94 -2.42 2.33
CA ALA A 2 -9.49 -2.29 2.09
C ALA A 2 -8.82 -1.14 2.88
N LYS A 3 -9.39 0.08 2.86
CA LYS A 3 -8.88 1.20 3.67
C LYS A 3 -8.87 0.93 5.18
N CYS A 4 -9.89 0.26 5.71
CA CYS A 4 -9.93 -0.08 7.14
C CYS A 4 -8.86 -1.11 7.51
N ILE A 5 -8.63 -2.10 6.64
CA ILE A 5 -7.60 -3.12 6.83
C ILE A 5 -6.22 -2.48 6.76
N ILE A 6 -5.96 -1.62 5.78
CA ILE A 6 -4.65 -0.99 5.56
C ILE A 6 -4.36 0.11 6.60
N ARG A 7 -5.36 0.91 7.00
CA ARG A 7 -5.21 1.85 8.12
C ARG A 7 -4.95 1.13 9.45
N LYS A 8 -5.66 0.02 9.71
CA LYS A 8 -5.39 -0.81 10.89
C LYS A 8 -4.00 -1.45 10.82
N PHE A 9 -3.56 -1.90 9.65
CA PHE A 9 -2.23 -2.47 9.43
C PHE A 9 -1.14 -1.50 9.90
N ARG A 10 -1.18 -0.25 9.42
CA ARG A 10 -0.24 0.82 9.80
C ARG A 10 -0.26 1.14 11.29
N VAL A 11 -1.45 1.32 11.88
CA VAL A 11 -1.59 1.64 13.32
C VAL A 11 -1.00 0.52 14.19
N ILE A 12 -1.13 -0.72 13.76
CA ILE A 12 -0.58 -1.89 14.45
C ILE A 12 0.95 -1.89 14.40
N LEU A 13 1.58 -1.56 13.26
CA LEU A 13 3.07 -1.52 13.20
C LEU A 13 3.68 -0.44 14.11
N HIS A 14 3.02 0.72 14.25
CA HIS A 14 3.53 1.81 15.08
C HIS A 14 3.35 1.53 16.60
N ALA A 15 2.42 0.65 16.96
CA ALA A 15 2.16 0.22 18.32
C ALA A 15 3.10 -0.95 18.72
N THR A 16 4.39 -0.69 18.81
CA THR A 16 5.43 -1.55 19.41
C THR A 16 5.34 -3.05 19.05
N PHE A 17 6.11 -3.49 18.05
CA PHE A 17 6.30 -4.90 17.66
C PHE A 17 6.64 -5.89 18.79
N HIS A 18 6.99 -5.39 19.96
CA HIS A 18 7.27 -6.15 21.17
C HIS A 18 6.00 -6.72 21.83
N ILE A 19 4.81 -6.23 21.44
CA ILE A 19 3.54 -6.78 21.87
C ILE A 19 3.17 -7.92 20.92
N ARG A 20 3.33 -9.17 21.37
CA ARG A 20 3.08 -10.38 20.54
C ARG A 20 1.73 -10.36 19.80
N THR A 21 0.67 -9.93 20.46
CA THR A 21 -0.68 -9.87 19.86
C THR A 21 -0.77 -8.88 18.68
N VAL A 22 0.00 -7.79 18.72
CA VAL A 22 0.07 -6.79 17.65
C VAL A 22 0.82 -7.37 16.45
N LEU A 23 1.96 -8.03 16.69
CA LEU A 23 2.75 -8.68 15.63
C LEU A 23 1.96 -9.78 14.93
N ASP A 24 1.23 -10.62 15.67
CA ASP A 24 0.41 -11.68 15.08
C ASP A 24 -0.71 -11.11 14.21
N GLN A 25 -1.33 -10.00 14.63
CA GLN A 25 -2.33 -9.31 13.83
C GLN A 25 -1.72 -8.70 12.56
N ALA A 26 -0.52 -8.10 12.65
CA ALA A 26 0.20 -7.60 11.48
C ALA A 26 0.52 -8.73 10.49
N LYS A 27 1.03 -9.87 10.99
CA LYS A 27 1.27 -11.07 10.17
C LYS A 27 0.00 -11.54 9.46
N GLY A 28 -1.12 -11.59 10.17
CA GLY A 28 -2.42 -11.98 9.60
C GLY A 28 -2.90 -11.04 8.50
N ILE A 29 -2.77 -9.72 8.71
CA ILE A 29 -3.16 -8.72 7.70
C ILE A 29 -2.24 -8.78 6.49
N ALA A 30 -0.91 -8.85 6.69
CA ALA A 30 0.06 -8.96 5.61
C ALA A 30 -0.21 -10.21 4.75
N ASN A 31 -0.44 -11.35 5.41
CA ASN A 31 -0.78 -12.59 4.72
C ASN A 31 -2.08 -12.45 3.92
N TYR A 32 -3.13 -11.88 4.53
CA TYR A 32 -4.39 -11.63 3.82
C TYR A 32 -4.17 -10.80 2.55
N ILE A 33 -3.43 -9.69 2.65
CA ILE A 33 -3.16 -8.82 1.49
C ILE A 33 -2.37 -9.58 0.41
N MET A 34 -1.24 -10.20 0.79
CA MET A 34 -0.34 -10.85 -0.17
C MET A 34 -0.96 -12.06 -0.88
N THR A 35 -1.96 -12.73 -0.27
CA THR A 35 -2.61 -13.91 -0.86
C THR A 35 -4.02 -13.63 -1.42
N ASN A 36 -4.48 -12.38 -1.39
CA ASN A 36 -5.84 -12.06 -1.84
C ASN A 36 -5.92 -12.01 -3.37
N THR A 37 -6.61 -13.00 -3.95
CA THR A 37 -6.80 -13.13 -5.41
C THR A 37 -7.65 -12.02 -6.04
N LYS A 38 -8.30 -11.17 -5.23
CA LYS A 38 -9.05 -9.99 -5.71
C LYS A 38 -8.15 -8.79 -5.97
N ILE A 39 -6.90 -8.81 -5.49
CA ILE A 39 -5.92 -7.78 -5.83
C ILE A 39 -5.45 -8.02 -7.26
N PRO A 40 -5.40 -6.99 -8.12
CA PRO A 40 -4.85 -7.11 -9.47
C PRO A 40 -3.41 -7.65 -9.49
N GLU A 41 -3.00 -8.20 -10.62
CA GLU A 41 -1.64 -8.75 -10.82
C GLU A 41 -0.54 -7.70 -10.63
N ASP A 42 -0.86 -6.41 -10.78
CA ASP A 42 0.09 -5.32 -10.55
C ASP A 42 0.21 -4.89 -9.07
N HIS A 43 -0.44 -5.63 -8.17
CA HIS A 43 -0.45 -5.47 -6.72
C HIS A 43 -0.95 -4.11 -6.21
N ILE A 44 -1.60 -3.30 -7.06
CA ILE A 44 -2.26 -2.08 -6.62
C ILE A 44 -3.72 -2.41 -6.28
N PRO A 45 -4.12 -2.36 -4.99
CA PRO A 45 -5.44 -2.80 -4.60
C PRO A 45 -6.52 -1.83 -5.07
N TYR A 46 -7.72 -2.37 -5.31
CA TYR A 46 -8.94 -1.55 -5.39
C TYR A 46 -9.19 -0.81 -4.08
N TRP A 47 -9.93 0.29 -4.14
CA TRP A 47 -10.33 1.06 -2.96
C TRP A 47 -11.08 0.22 -1.90
N ASP A 48 -11.76 -0.84 -2.35
CA ASP A 48 -12.33 -1.90 -1.53
C ASP A 48 -12.09 -3.27 -2.17
N TYR A 49 -11.67 -4.27 -1.37
CA TYR A 49 -11.43 -5.63 -1.85
C TYR A 49 -12.72 -6.35 -2.28
N ASP A 50 -13.87 -5.89 -1.77
CA ASP A 50 -15.19 -6.46 -2.07
C ASP A 50 -16.07 -5.49 -2.87
N ALA A 51 -15.47 -4.52 -3.56
CA ALA A 51 -16.22 -3.57 -4.35
C ALA A 51 -17.06 -4.29 -5.43
N PRO A 52 -18.34 -3.91 -5.62
CA PRO A 52 -19.28 -4.72 -6.38
C PRO A 52 -19.00 -4.76 -7.89
N LYS A 53 -18.26 -3.78 -8.44
CA LYS A 53 -18.00 -3.69 -9.88
C LYS A 53 -16.59 -4.13 -10.28
N ILE A 54 -15.82 -4.79 -9.40
CA ILE A 54 -14.51 -5.35 -9.75
C ILE A 54 -14.64 -6.20 -11.03
N PRO A 55 -13.82 -6.00 -12.08
CA PRO A 55 -12.57 -5.20 -12.11
C PRO A 55 -12.71 -3.73 -12.55
N ASN A 56 -13.92 -3.20 -12.74
CA ASN A 56 -14.17 -1.82 -13.18
C ASN A 56 -14.20 -0.80 -12.02
N GLU A 57 -13.55 -1.12 -10.91
CA GLU A 57 -13.47 -0.27 -9.72
C GLU A 57 -12.13 0.47 -9.69
N PRO A 58 -12.05 1.69 -9.12
CA PRO A 58 -10.80 2.41 -9.09
C PRO A 58 -9.79 1.79 -8.12
N CYS A 59 -8.54 1.68 -8.57
CA CYS A 59 -7.41 1.33 -7.72
C CYS A 59 -7.04 2.49 -6.78
N ASP A 60 -6.44 2.17 -5.65
CA ASP A 60 -6.02 3.14 -4.64
C ASP A 60 -4.51 3.07 -4.43
N ALA A 61 -3.78 3.99 -5.08
CA ALA A 61 -2.33 4.09 -4.97
C ALA A 61 -1.84 4.35 -3.53
N SER A 62 -2.64 5.07 -2.73
CA SER A 62 -2.31 5.34 -1.32
C SER A 62 -2.29 4.06 -0.48
N ALA A 63 -3.23 3.15 -0.74
CA ALA A 63 -3.33 1.86 -0.09
C ALA A 63 -2.13 0.96 -0.43
N ALA A 64 -1.70 0.95 -1.69
CA ALA A 64 -0.48 0.29 -2.13
C ALA A 64 0.78 0.86 -1.43
N ALA A 65 0.95 2.19 -1.42
CA ALA A 65 2.11 2.84 -0.82
C ALA A 65 2.25 2.54 0.68
N ILE A 66 1.14 2.57 1.43
CA ILE A 66 1.11 2.18 2.85
C ILE A 66 1.51 0.71 3.02
N THR A 67 1.00 -0.17 2.16
CA THR A 67 1.27 -1.62 2.23
C THR A 67 2.75 -1.91 2.00
N ALA A 68 3.36 -1.35 0.96
CA ALA A 68 4.79 -1.51 0.69
C ALA A 68 5.63 -1.03 1.88
N SER A 69 5.34 0.18 2.36
CA SER A 69 6.04 0.78 3.51
C SER A 69 5.96 -0.08 4.77
N ALA A 70 4.80 -0.70 5.01
CA ALA A 70 4.55 -1.57 6.16
C ALA A 70 5.21 -2.95 6.04
N LEU A 71 5.27 -3.52 4.84
CA LEU A 71 5.94 -4.80 4.61
C LEU A 71 7.46 -4.69 4.81
N PHE A 72 8.06 -3.56 4.42
CA PHE A 72 9.49 -3.30 4.69
C PHE A 72 9.83 -3.22 6.18
N ASP A 73 8.91 -2.77 7.03
CA ASP A 73 9.07 -2.84 8.49
C ASP A 73 8.85 -4.26 9.01
N LEU A 74 7.76 -4.91 8.55
CA LEU A 74 7.34 -6.21 9.08
C LEU A 74 8.36 -7.32 8.79
N GLN A 75 9.05 -7.27 7.65
CA GLN A 75 10.01 -8.30 7.26
C GLN A 75 11.15 -8.49 8.27
N GLU A 76 11.50 -7.47 9.06
CA GLU A 76 12.52 -7.56 10.11
C GLU A 76 12.09 -8.50 11.25
N PHE A 77 10.78 -8.67 11.45
CA PHE A 77 10.18 -9.46 12.53
C PHE A 77 9.62 -10.80 12.05
N VAL A 78 9.56 -11.05 10.74
CA VAL A 78 8.96 -12.23 10.11
C VAL A 78 9.96 -12.89 9.15
N LEU A 79 11.05 -13.40 9.72
CA LEU A 79 12.21 -13.90 8.98
C LEU A 79 11.85 -15.04 8.00
N GLU A 80 10.86 -15.87 8.34
CA GLU A 80 10.40 -16.98 7.53
C GLU A 80 9.72 -16.56 6.21
N LYS A 81 9.22 -15.32 6.13
CA LYS A 81 8.57 -14.74 4.94
C LYS A 81 9.27 -13.49 4.42
N LYS A 82 10.45 -13.15 4.96
CA LYS A 82 11.19 -11.93 4.66
C LYS A 82 11.33 -11.67 3.15
N ALA A 83 11.83 -12.65 2.40
CA ALA A 83 12.02 -12.51 0.95
C ALA A 83 10.71 -12.27 0.18
N GLN A 84 9.62 -12.94 0.58
CA GLN A 84 8.30 -12.78 -0.05
C GLN A 84 7.73 -11.38 0.23
N MET A 85 7.90 -10.88 1.45
CA MET A 85 7.44 -9.54 1.84
C MET A 85 8.22 -8.44 1.11
N ILE A 86 9.54 -8.59 0.99
CA ILE A 86 10.40 -7.66 0.24
C ILE A 86 9.99 -7.64 -1.23
N ALA A 87 9.93 -8.81 -1.88
CA ALA A 87 9.58 -8.90 -3.30
C ALA A 87 8.18 -8.33 -3.60
N TYR A 88 7.21 -8.56 -2.72
CA TYR A 88 5.86 -7.99 -2.86
C TYR A 88 5.90 -6.46 -2.73
N ALA A 89 6.60 -5.92 -1.72
CA ALA A 89 6.75 -4.48 -1.53
C ALA A 89 7.50 -3.80 -2.70
N GLU A 90 8.54 -4.45 -3.24
CA GLU A 90 9.28 -3.99 -4.41
C GLU A 90 8.40 -3.94 -5.65
N SER A 91 7.59 -4.97 -5.90
CA SER A 91 6.69 -4.98 -7.04
C SER A 91 5.68 -3.83 -7.00
N ILE A 92 5.19 -3.47 -5.79
CA ILE A 92 4.35 -2.29 -5.59
C ILE A 92 5.15 -1.02 -5.92
N LEU A 93 6.37 -0.87 -5.41
CA LEU A 93 7.21 0.30 -5.68
C LEU A 93 7.50 0.47 -7.18
N HIS A 94 7.85 -0.61 -7.88
CA HIS A 94 8.05 -0.60 -9.33
C HIS A 94 6.79 -0.17 -10.06
N ARG A 95 5.63 -0.67 -9.65
CA ARG A 95 4.36 -0.30 -10.28
C ARG A 95 3.99 1.15 -10.01
N LEU A 96 4.13 1.64 -8.78
CA LEU A 96 3.90 3.03 -8.42
C LEU A 96 4.88 3.99 -9.10
N SER A 97 6.09 3.52 -9.42
CA SER A 97 7.11 4.27 -10.16
C SER A 97 6.92 4.26 -11.68
N SER A 98 5.94 3.51 -12.20
CA SER A 98 5.64 3.49 -13.64
C SER A 98 4.80 4.70 -14.07
N ASP A 99 4.82 5.02 -15.36
CA ASP A 99 4.02 6.10 -15.96
C ASP A 99 2.51 5.98 -15.69
N ALA A 100 2.02 4.80 -15.31
CA ALA A 100 0.62 4.63 -14.91
C ALA A 100 0.30 5.39 -13.60
N TYR A 101 1.23 5.44 -12.65
CA TYR A 101 0.99 5.99 -11.30
C TYR A 101 1.87 7.19 -10.97
N LEU A 102 3.11 7.23 -11.47
CA LEU A 102 4.01 8.34 -11.27
C LEU A 102 3.61 9.53 -12.15
N ALA A 103 3.59 10.73 -11.55
CA ALA A 103 3.39 11.96 -12.29
C ALA A 103 4.66 12.37 -13.02
N GLU A 104 4.51 12.92 -14.23
CA GLU A 104 5.60 13.61 -14.91
C GLU A 104 6.06 14.83 -14.10
N TYR A 105 7.35 15.15 -14.20
CA TYR A 105 7.93 16.28 -13.48
C TYR A 105 7.20 17.60 -13.80
N GLY A 106 6.84 18.35 -12.75
CA GLY A 106 6.11 19.62 -12.87
C GLY A 106 4.62 19.47 -13.24
N LYS A 107 4.08 18.25 -13.29
CA LYS A 107 2.65 17.98 -13.51
C LYS A 107 1.94 17.65 -12.18
N ASN A 108 0.69 17.21 -12.28
CA ASN A 108 -0.13 16.70 -11.17
C ASN A 108 -0.18 17.66 -9.95
N GLN A 109 -0.15 18.98 -10.19
CA GLN A 109 -0.17 20.02 -9.15
C GLN A 109 0.95 19.88 -8.10
N GLY A 110 2.08 19.26 -8.47
CA GLY A 110 3.22 19.03 -7.59
C GLY A 110 3.18 17.73 -6.78
N PHE A 111 2.12 16.93 -6.93
CA PHE A 111 2.03 15.60 -6.31
C PHE A 111 2.78 14.54 -7.11
N ILE A 112 3.36 13.57 -6.40
CA ILE A 112 4.19 12.50 -6.96
C ILE A 112 3.31 11.41 -7.58
N LEU A 113 2.33 10.90 -6.82
CA LEU A 113 1.47 9.79 -7.26
C LEU A 113 0.10 10.27 -7.77
N LYS A 114 -0.40 9.54 -8.75
CA LYS A 114 -1.75 9.64 -9.32
C LYS A 114 -2.64 8.54 -8.74
N HIS A 115 -3.94 8.60 -9.03
CA HIS A 115 -4.89 7.50 -8.83
C HIS A 115 -4.99 6.98 -7.39
N SER A 116 -5.09 7.88 -6.42
CA SER A 116 -5.57 7.51 -5.08
C SER A 116 -7.09 7.69 -5.01
N VAL A 117 -7.71 7.00 -4.05
CA VAL A 117 -9.15 7.15 -3.77
C VAL A 117 -9.29 7.65 -2.34
N GLY A 118 -9.97 8.76 -2.11
CA GLY A 118 -10.18 9.30 -0.76
C GLY A 118 -11.55 8.98 -0.18
N ASN A 119 -12.65 9.39 -0.84
CA ASN A 119 -14.01 9.04 -0.42
C ASN A 119 -14.93 8.74 -1.61
N ILE A 120 -15.06 7.45 -1.94
CA ILE A 120 -15.84 7.04 -3.11
C ILE A 120 -17.34 7.28 -2.99
N HIS A 121 -17.89 7.31 -1.76
CA HIS A 121 -19.33 7.46 -1.54
C HIS A 121 -19.82 8.89 -1.77
N THR A 122 -18.97 9.89 -1.53
CA THR A 122 -19.27 11.30 -1.81
C THR A 122 -18.80 11.73 -3.21
N GLY A 123 -18.10 10.84 -3.94
CA GLY A 123 -17.49 11.17 -5.23
C GLY A 123 -16.21 12.02 -5.10
N GLU A 124 -15.83 12.39 -3.88
CA GLU A 124 -14.66 13.22 -3.60
C GLU A 124 -13.38 12.39 -3.61
N GLU A 125 -12.32 12.96 -4.15
CA GLU A 125 -10.98 12.35 -4.18
C GLU A 125 -10.92 11.00 -4.93
N ASN A 126 -11.84 10.74 -5.86
CA ASN A 126 -11.77 9.59 -6.76
C ASN A 126 -10.75 9.86 -7.88
N GLY A 127 -9.63 9.14 -7.86
CA GLY A 127 -8.58 9.28 -8.85
C GLY A 127 -7.71 10.54 -8.69
N LYS A 128 -7.84 11.24 -7.55
CA LYS A 128 -7.04 12.43 -7.25
C LYS A 128 -5.71 12.05 -6.58
N PRO A 129 -4.67 12.89 -6.70
CA PRO A 129 -3.49 12.75 -5.87
C PRO A 129 -3.83 13.03 -4.39
N LEU A 130 -3.13 12.35 -3.49
CA LEU A 130 -3.31 12.49 -2.04
C LEU A 130 -1.94 12.63 -1.38
N ASN A 131 -1.77 13.63 -0.51
CA ASN A 131 -0.48 13.92 0.13
C ASN A 131 0.07 12.75 0.96
N TYR A 132 -0.82 11.97 1.60
CA TYR A 132 -0.41 10.79 2.35
C TYR A 132 0.04 9.64 1.45
N ALA A 133 -0.42 9.57 0.19
CA ALA A 133 0.11 8.60 -0.77
C ALA A 133 1.60 8.90 -1.06
N ASP A 134 1.91 10.16 -1.36
CA ASP A 134 3.28 10.62 -1.62
C ASP A 134 4.18 10.40 -0.40
N HIS A 135 3.70 10.74 0.79
CA HIS A 135 4.44 10.52 2.03
C HIS A 135 4.86 9.05 2.20
N TYR A 136 3.89 8.11 2.13
CA TYR A 136 4.19 6.69 2.33
C TYR A 136 4.98 6.07 1.19
N PHE A 137 4.84 6.59 -0.03
CA PHE A 137 5.65 6.17 -1.17
C PHE A 137 7.12 6.54 -0.97
N LEU A 138 7.41 7.80 -0.59
CA LEU A 138 8.76 8.23 -0.26
C LEU A 138 9.33 7.49 0.95
N GLU A 139 8.51 7.22 1.97
CA GLU A 139 8.92 6.43 3.12
C GLU A 139 9.28 4.99 2.73
N ALA A 140 8.49 4.35 1.88
CA ALA A 140 8.77 3.01 1.36
C ALA A 140 10.06 2.98 0.52
N LEU A 141 10.28 3.97 -0.35
CA LEU A 141 11.53 4.11 -1.12
C LEU A 141 12.74 4.28 -0.22
N SER A 142 12.63 5.10 0.83
CA SER A 142 13.71 5.31 1.81
C SER A 142 14.07 4.01 2.54
N LYS A 143 13.06 3.24 2.98
CA LYS A 143 13.27 1.93 3.61
C LYS A 143 13.90 0.93 2.66
N TRP A 144 13.39 0.85 1.43
CA TRP A 144 13.94 -0.03 0.40
C TRP A 144 15.41 0.26 0.12
N LYS A 145 15.78 1.54 -0.04
CA LYS A 145 17.17 1.96 -0.22
C LYS A 145 18.08 1.59 0.96
N ASN A 146 17.57 1.54 2.18
CA ASN A 146 18.36 1.18 3.36
C ASN A 146 18.53 -0.34 3.53
N LEU A 147 17.79 -1.15 2.76
CA LEU A 147 17.92 -2.61 2.74
C LEU A 147 18.95 -3.09 1.71
N GLU A 148 19.23 -2.27 0.69
CA GLU A 148 20.36 -2.44 -0.26
C GLU A 148 21.71 -2.11 0.39
#